data_AF-A0A973IV35-F1
#
_entry.id   AF-A0A973IV35-F1
#
_cell.length_a   1.000
_cell.length_b   1.000
_cell.length_c   1.000
_cell.angle_alpha   90.00
_cell.angle_beta   90.00
_cell.angle_gamma   90.00
#
_symmetry.space_group_name_H-M   'P 1'
#
loop_
_entity.id
_entity.type
_entity.pdbx_description
1 polymer ?
#
loop_
_entity_poly.entity_id
_entity_poly.type
_entity_poly.pdbx_seq_one_letter_code
_entity_poly.pdbx_strand_id
1 'polypeptide(L)' 'GIVAFTFFKLVKGLTLPGTSIILKGEDLGNPAGAFYLYALVGILSIVWGYFYIPETKNVTLEKIEEHWREGKAPRKL' A
#
# COMPACT_ATOMS: atom_id res chain seq x y z
N GLY A 1 11.79 17.89 -4.44
CA GLY A 1 13.01 17.33 -5.04
C GLY A 1 13.23 15.87 -4.67
N ILE A 2 13.63 15.61 -3.42
CA ILE A 2 14.08 14.27 -2.96
C ILE A 2 12.98 13.20 -3.02
N VAL A 3 11.78 13.49 -2.50
CA VAL A 3 10.66 12.53 -2.46
C VAL A 3 10.24 12.09 -3.86
N ALA A 4 10.05 13.05 -4.78
CA ALA A 4 9.71 12.76 -6.16
C ALA A 4 10.80 11.92 -6.85
N PHE A 5 12.08 12.21 -6.60
CA PHE A 5 13.18 11.44 -7.16
C PHE A 5 13.23 10.00 -6.66
N THR A 6 12.99 9.78 -5.37
CA THR A 6 12.87 8.43 -4.79
C THR A 6 11.68 7.68 -5.40
N PHE A 7 10.53 8.33 -5.54
CA PHE A 7 9.36 7.74 -6.19
C PHE A 7 9.65 7.30 -7.63
N PHE A 8 10.23 8.19 -8.46
CA PHE A 8 10.56 7.85 -9.84
C PHE A 8 11.61 6.74 -9.96
N LYS A 9 12.56 6.65 -9.00
CA LYS A 9 13.50 5.52 -8.96
C LYS A 9 12.81 4.19 -8.71
N LEU A 10 11.87 4.13 -7.76
CA LEU A 10 11.11 2.92 -7.47
C LEU A 10 10.22 2.51 -8.65
N VAL A 11 9.51 3.48 -9.24
CA VAL A 11 8.67 3.24 -10.42
C VAL A 11 9.50 2.72 -11.59
N LYS A 12 10.67 3.31 -11.87
CA LYS A 12 11.57 2.83 -12.93
C LYS A 12 12.10 1.42 -12.68
N GLY A 13 12.40 1.06 -11.42
CA GLY A 13 12.82 -0.29 -11.06
C GLY A 13 11.71 -1.34 -11.24
N LEU A 14 10.44 -0.92 -11.16
CA LEU A 14 9.27 -1.78 -11.37
C LEU A 14 8.78 -1.77 -12.83
N THR A 15 9.36 -0.93 -13.69
CA THR A 15 9.07 -0.89 -15.12
C THR A 15 10.05 -1.77 -15.88
N LEU A 16 9.56 -2.69 -16.71
CA LEU A 16 10.40 -3.55 -17.53
C LEU A 16 11.12 -2.74 -18.64
N PRO A 17 12.43 -2.93 -18.85
CA PRO A 17 13.14 -2.26 -19.94
C PRO A 17 12.56 -2.68 -21.30
N GLY A 18 12.38 -1.73 -22.21
CA GLY A 18 11.81 -1.99 -23.55
C GLY A 18 10.28 -1.98 -23.63
N THR A 19 9.59 -1.66 -22.53
CA THR A 19 8.12 -1.51 -22.49
C THR A 19 7.65 -0.05 -22.49
N SER A 20 8.56 0.91 -22.68
CA SER A 20 8.20 2.32 -22.79
C SER A 20 7.39 2.60 -24.05
N ILE A 21 6.41 3.50 -23.91
CA ILE A 21 5.60 3.95 -25.03
C ILE A 21 6.39 5.04 -25.75
N ILE A 22 6.87 4.71 -26.94
CA ILE A 22 7.57 5.66 -27.81
C ILE A 22 6.57 6.23 -28.81
N LEU A 23 6.42 7.55 -28.83
CA LEU A 23 5.51 8.26 -29.72
C LEU A 23 6.30 9.34 -30.45
N LYS A 24 6.40 9.24 -31.79
CA LYS A 24 7.19 10.16 -32.63
C LYS A 24 8.67 10.31 -32.21
N GLY A 25 9.26 9.26 -31.63
CA GLY A 25 10.65 9.29 -31.16
C GLY A 25 10.84 9.89 -29.76
N GLU A 26 9.76 10.35 -29.11
CA GLU A 26 9.78 10.71 -27.70
C GLU A 26 9.38 9.51 -26.83
N ASP A 27 10.13 9.28 -25.76
CA ASP A 27 9.81 8.29 -24.73
C ASP A 27 8.84 8.92 -23.72
N LEU A 28 7.56 8.50 -23.76
CA LEU A 28 6.54 8.94 -22.82
C LEU A 28 6.57 8.14 -21.50
N GLY A 29 7.46 7.16 -21.40
CA GLY A 29 7.57 6.23 -20.28
C GLY A 29 6.56 5.10 -20.33
N ASN A 30 6.50 4.32 -19.24
CA ASN A 30 5.49 3.30 -19.03
C ASN A 30 4.86 3.48 -17.64
N PRO A 31 3.53 3.70 -17.55
CA PRO A 31 2.85 3.88 -16.27
C PRO A 31 2.77 2.60 -15.43
N ALA A 32 3.05 1.41 -16.00
CA ALA A 32 2.93 0.12 -15.32
C ALA A 32 3.71 0.04 -14.00
N GLY A 33 4.91 0.62 -13.92
CA GLY A 33 5.70 0.62 -12.69
C GLY A 33 5.00 1.32 -11.51
N ALA A 34 4.21 2.36 -11.78
CA ALA A 34 3.41 3.03 -10.75
C ALA A 34 2.23 2.15 -10.31
N PHE A 35 1.55 1.48 -11.23
CA PHE A 35 0.49 0.53 -10.90
C PHE A 35 1.01 -0.64 -10.04
N TYR A 36 2.17 -1.21 -10.38
CA TYR A 36 2.79 -2.26 -9.56
C TYR A 36 3.18 -1.76 -8.16
N LEU A 37 3.70 -0.54 -8.06
CA LEU A 37 4.02 0.05 -6.75
C LEU A 37 2.76 0.19 -5.88
N TYR A 38 1.68 0.74 -6.44
CA TYR A 38 0.42 0.88 -5.71
C TYR A 38 -0.23 -0.47 -5.39
N ALA A 39 -0.12 -1.46 -6.28
CA ALA A 39 -0.59 -2.82 -6.02
C ALA A 39 0.17 -3.46 -4.84
N LEU A 40 1.50 -3.30 -4.79
CA LEU A 40 2.31 -3.77 -3.66
C LEU A 40 1.88 -3.12 -2.34
N VAL A 41 1.70 -1.80 -2.34
CA VAL A 41 1.20 -1.06 -1.16
C VAL A 41 -0.19 -1.55 -0.76
N GLY A 42 -1.07 -1.81 -1.72
CA GLY A 42 -2.40 -2.36 -1.48
C GLY A 42 -2.37 -3.73 -0.82
N ILE A 43 -1.54 -4.65 -1.33
CA ILE A 43 -1.35 -5.99 -0.74
C ILE A 43 -0.81 -5.88 0.68
N LEU A 44 0.21 -5.04 0.91
CA LEU A 44 0.75 -4.79 2.25
C LEU A 44 -0.32 -4.23 3.20
N SER A 45 -1.17 -3.35 2.70
CA SER A 45 -2.28 -2.77 3.46
C SER A 45 -3.34 -3.81 3.83
N ILE A 46 -3.66 -4.74 2.92
CA ILE A 46 -4.59 -5.85 3.19
C ILE A 46 -4.00 -6.78 4.25
N VAL A 47 -2.73 -7.16 4.11
CA VAL A 47 -2.04 -8.03 5.08
C VAL A 47 -2.02 -7.36 6.45
N TRP A 48 -1.63 -6.10 6.53
CA TRP A 48 -1.62 -5.34 7.78
C TRP A 48 -3.02 -5.21 8.37
N GLY A 49 -4.01 -4.84 7.56
CA GLY A 49 -5.41 -4.72 7.99
C GLY A 49 -5.94 -6.03 8.57
N TYR A 50 -5.65 -7.17 7.95
CA TYR A 50 -6.07 -8.49 8.44
C TYR A 50 -5.52 -8.82 9.85
N PHE A 51 -4.30 -8.37 10.18
CA PHE A 51 -3.69 -8.66 11.48
C PHE A 51 -4.02 -7.63 12.56
N TYR A 52 -4.15 -6.36 12.20
CA TYR A 52 -4.23 -5.25 13.15
C TYR A 52 -5.62 -4.60 13.23
N ILE A 53 -6.49 -4.78 12.23
CA ILE A 53 -7.86 -4.25 12.23
C ILE A 53 -8.84 -5.40 12.49
N PRO A 54 -9.34 -5.55 13.72
CA PRO A 54 -10.45 -6.47 13.99
C PRO A 54 -11.78 -5.96 13.45
N GLU A 55 -12.75 -6.86 13.37
CA GLU A 55 -14.14 -6.52 13.09
C GLU A 55 -14.74 -5.78 14.30
N THR A 56 -15.25 -4.56 14.09
CA THR A 56 -15.81 -3.72 15.16
C THR A 56 -17.33 -3.64 15.10
N LYS A 57 -17.96 -4.24 14.09
CA LYS A 57 -19.41 -4.21 13.95
C LYS A 57 -20.11 -4.91 15.11
N ASN A 58 -21.11 -4.26 15.69
CA ASN A 58 -21.88 -4.71 16.86
C ASN A 58 -21.07 -4.82 18.17
N VAL A 59 -19.89 -4.21 18.25
CA VAL A 59 -19.10 -4.10 19.48
C VAL A 59 -19.30 -2.70 20.07
N THR A 60 -19.58 -2.60 21.38
CA THR A 60 -19.71 -1.30 22.06
C THR A 60 -18.33 -0.66 22.24
N LEU A 61 -18.27 0.69 22.23
CA LEU A 61 -17.03 1.42 22.41
C LEU A 61 -16.32 1.08 23.73
N GLU A 62 -17.08 0.88 24.82
CA GLU A 62 -16.56 0.49 26.14
C GLU A 62 -15.80 -0.84 26.08
N LYS A 63 -16.35 -1.85 25.39
CA LYS A 63 -15.70 -3.16 25.22
C LYS A 63 -14.42 -3.06 24.38
N ILE A 64 -14.41 -2.15 23.40
CA ILE A 64 -13.20 -1.84 22.62
C ILE A 64 -12.14 -1.22 23.53
N GLU A 65 -12.50 -0.19 24.29
CA GLU A 65 -11.58 0.48 25.21
C GLU A 65 -11.00 -0.45 26.28
N GLU A 66 -11.83 -1.30 26.90
CA GLU A 66 -11.38 -2.32 27.86
C GLU A 66 -10.37 -3.29 27.23
N HIS A 67 -10.66 -3.80 26.04
CA HIS A 67 -9.77 -4.72 25.33
C HIS A 67 -8.40 -4.12 25.04
N TRP A 68 -8.35 -2.85 24.62
CA TRP A 68 -7.10 -2.13 24.39
C TRP A 68 -6.38 -1.77 25.70
N ARG A 69 -7.11 -1.38 26.75
CA ARG A 69 -6.54 -1.10 28.09
C ARG A 69 -5.87 -2.33 28.69
N GLU A 70 -6.43 -3.51 28.46
CA GLU A 70 -5.86 -4.78 28.91
C GLU A 70 -4.69 -5.28 28.04
N GLY A 71 -4.35 -4.55 26.96
CA GLY A 71 -3.24 -4.91 26.07
C GLY A 71 -3.51 -6.19 25.25
N LYS A 72 -4.78 -6.55 25.06
CA LYS A 72 -5.14 -7.74 24.29
C LYS A 72 -4.83 -7.53 22.81
N ALA A 73 -4.54 -8.64 22.12
CA ALA A 73 -4.19 -8.59 20.70
C ALA A 73 -5.32 -7.94 19.87
N PRO A 74 -5.01 -7.01 18.94
CA PRO A 74 -6.02 -6.32 18.13
C PRO A 74 -6.98 -7.28 17.45
N ARG A 75 -6.47 -8.36 16.84
CA ARG A 75 -7.26 -9.39 16.13
C ARG A 75 -8.25 -10.19 16.99
N LYS A 76 -8.17 -10.09 18.33
CA LYS A 76 -9.02 -10.86 19.25
C LYS A 76 -10.17 -10.03 19.84
N LEU A 77 -10.31 -8.76 19.40
CA LEU A 77 -11.46 -7.93 19.71
C LEU A 77 -12.73 -8.54 19.10
#